data_AF-T1APU9-F1
#
_entry.id   AF-T1APU9-F1
#
_cell.length_a   1.000
_cell.length_b   1.000
_cell.length_c   1.000
_cell.angle_alpha   90.00
_cell.angle_beta   90.00
_cell.angle_gamma   90.00
#
_symmetry.space_group_name_H-M   'P 1'
#
loop_
_entity.id
_entity.type
_entity.pdbx_description
1 polymer ?
#
loop_
_entity_poly.entity_id
_entity_poly.type
_entity_poly.pdbx_seq_one_letter_code
_entity_poly.pdbx_strand_id
1 'polypeptide(L)'
;MDVYSIDGKVSKSIELPKVFSENFRKELVLRAILAEQSFRYQPKGRNLMAGLRTTATYVGNYKSYRTGRHMGIAIRPREKLGGGAMGYVRRIPSSV
;
A
#
# COMPACT_ATOMS: atom_id res chain seq x y z
N MET A 1 33.27 -28.03 -23.91
CA MET A 1 32.84 -27.97 -22.49
C MET A 1 32.70 -29.41 -22.02
N ASP A 2 33.21 -29.71 -20.84
CA ASP A 2 33.27 -31.09 -20.37
C ASP A 2 32.01 -31.44 -19.58
N VAL A 3 31.51 -32.64 -19.82
CA VAL A 3 30.38 -33.24 -19.14
C VAL A 3 30.94 -34.17 -18.08
N TYR A 4 30.67 -33.86 -16.82
CA TYR A 4 31.15 -34.62 -15.68
C TYR A 4 30.17 -35.74 -15.30
N SER A 5 30.69 -36.90 -14.92
CA SER A 5 29.92 -37.98 -14.32
C SER A 5 29.60 -37.68 -12.84
N ILE A 6 28.70 -38.46 -12.24
CA ILE A 6 28.39 -38.37 -10.80
C ILE A 6 29.64 -38.50 -9.91
N ASP A 7 30.63 -39.26 -10.35
CA ASP A 7 31.92 -39.45 -9.66
C ASP A 7 32.90 -38.29 -9.89
N GLY A 8 32.49 -37.23 -10.60
CA GLY A 8 33.30 -36.05 -10.90
C GLY A 8 34.34 -36.26 -12.02
N LYS A 9 34.34 -37.41 -12.71
CA LYS A 9 35.25 -37.68 -13.83
C LYS A 9 34.70 -37.10 -15.14
N VAL A 10 35.59 -36.64 -16.01
CA VAL A 10 35.21 -36.17 -17.35
C VAL A 10 34.73 -37.37 -18.17
N SER A 11 33.45 -37.35 -18.56
CA SER A 11 32.82 -38.44 -19.31
C SER A 11 32.80 -38.18 -20.82
N LYS A 12 32.57 -36.93 -21.23
CA LYS A 12 32.43 -36.52 -22.63
C LYS A 12 32.73 -35.03 -22.76
N SER A 13 33.17 -34.58 -23.95
CA SER A 13 33.23 -33.15 -24.27
C SER A 13 32.19 -32.81 -25.34
N ILE A 14 31.54 -31.67 -25.18
CA ILE A 14 30.52 -31.14 -26.10
C ILE A 14 30.88 -29.72 -26.55
N GLU A 15 30.56 -29.40 -27.81
CA GLU A 15 30.69 -28.04 -28.34
C GLU A 15 29.57 -27.14 -27.79
N LEU A 16 29.91 -25.91 -27.40
CA LEU A 16 28.91 -24.95 -26.92
C LEU A 16 28.05 -24.45 -28.09
N PRO A 17 26.71 -24.46 -27.94
CA PRO A 17 25.84 -23.81 -28.91
C PRO A 17 26.10 -22.31 -29.02
N LYS A 18 25.82 -21.75 -30.21
CA LYS A 18 26.09 -20.33 -30.55
C LYS A 18 25.49 -19.31 -29.56
N VAL A 19 24.39 -19.64 -28.89
CA VAL A 19 23.71 -18.76 -27.92
C VAL A 19 24.60 -18.36 -26.73
N PHE A 20 25.59 -19.19 -26.36
CA PHE A 20 26.50 -18.89 -25.25
C PHE A 20 27.60 -17.89 -25.61
N SER A 21 27.78 -17.60 -26.90
CA SER A 21 28.73 -16.59 -27.40
C SER A 21 28.06 -15.23 -27.67
N GLU A 22 26.76 -15.11 -27.40
CA GLU A 22 26.01 -13.88 -27.61
C GLU A 22 26.47 -12.78 -26.65
N ASN A 23 26.42 -11.52 -27.09
CA ASN A 23 26.84 -10.39 -26.27
C ASN A 23 25.91 -10.19 -25.06
N PHE A 24 26.51 -10.02 -23.88
CA PHE A 24 25.74 -9.81 -22.65
C PHE A 24 25.10 -8.41 -22.59
N ARG A 25 23.80 -8.33 -22.91
CA ARG A 25 23.01 -7.09 -22.85
C ARG A 25 22.31 -6.94 -21.49
N LYS A 26 23.05 -6.43 -20.49
CA LYS A 26 22.57 -6.25 -19.10
C LYS A 26 21.22 -5.54 -18.99
N GLU A 27 20.97 -4.51 -19.80
CA GLU A 27 19.72 -3.74 -19.76
C GLU A 27 18.49 -4.57 -20.15
N LEU A 28 18.61 -5.43 -21.17
CA LEU A 28 17.50 -6.30 -21.60
C LEU A 28 17.18 -7.35 -20.54
N VAL A 29 18.22 -7.94 -19.95
CA VAL A 29 18.08 -8.92 -18.85
C VAL A 29 17.40 -8.27 -17.66
N LEU A 30 17.84 -7.07 -17.26
CA LEU A 30 17.25 -6.35 -16.14
C LEU A 30 15.78 -5.99 -16.41
N ARG A 31 15.46 -5.51 -17.62
CA ARG A 31 14.08 -5.20 -18.02
C ARG A 31 13.18 -6.42 -17.95
N ALA A 32 13.66 -7.57 -18.45
CA ALA A 32 12.90 -8.83 -18.39
C ALA A 32 12.65 -9.25 -16.94
N ILE A 33 13.68 -9.19 -16.08
CA ILE A 33 13.55 -9.54 -14.66
C ILE A 33 12.53 -8.65 -13.96
N LEU A 34 12.62 -7.33 -14.15
CA LEU A 34 11.70 -6.39 -13.50
C LEU A 34 10.26 -6.56 -13.98
N ALA A 35 10.05 -6.85 -15.27
CA ALA A 35 8.73 -7.15 -15.81
C ALA A 35 8.13 -8.41 -15.17
N GLU A 36 8.88 -9.50 -15.15
CA GLU A 36 8.44 -10.78 -14.54
C GLU A 36 8.15 -10.63 -13.04
N GLN A 37 9.00 -9.89 -12.31
CA GLN A 37 8.76 -9.60 -10.89
C GLN A 37 7.49 -8.77 -10.70
N SER A 38 7.23 -7.80 -11.57
CA SER A 38 6.06 -6.92 -11.46
C SER A 38 4.73 -7.68 -11.58
N PHE A 39 4.68 -8.72 -12.42
CA PHE A 39 3.47 -9.52 -12.62
C PHE A 39 3.06 -10.34 -11.39
N ARG A 40 3.96 -10.54 -10.43
CA ARG A 40 3.65 -11.27 -9.20
C ARG A 40 2.98 -10.40 -8.13
N TYR A 41 2.93 -9.09 -8.32
CA TYR A 41 2.32 -8.19 -7.34
C TYR A 41 0.79 -8.22 -7.42
N GLN A 42 0.15 -8.49 -6.28
CA GLN A 42 -1.29 -8.30 -6.14
C GLN A 42 -1.61 -6.83 -5.85
N PRO A 43 -2.68 -6.26 -6.44
CA PRO A 43 -3.12 -4.91 -6.13
C PRO A 43 -3.52 -4.79 -4.66
N LYS A 44 -3.11 -3.71 -4.02
CA LYS A 44 -3.41 -3.42 -2.61
C LYS A 44 -4.04 -2.03 -2.51
N GLY A 45 -5.03 -1.89 -1.63
CA GLY A 45 -5.71 -0.61 -1.41
C GLY A 45 -6.32 -0.56 -0.01
N ARG A 46 -6.48 0.66 0.53
CA ARG A 46 -7.24 0.87 1.77
C ARG A 46 -8.73 0.94 1.44
N ASN A 47 -9.58 0.56 2.39
CA ASN A 47 -11.02 0.69 2.25
C ASN A 47 -11.39 2.17 2.05
N LEU A 48 -12.11 2.48 0.96
CA LEU A 48 -12.52 3.84 0.58
C LEU A 48 -13.25 4.59 1.70
N MET A 49 -14.00 3.87 2.55
CA MET A 49 -14.75 4.46 3.65
C MET A 49 -14.07 4.32 5.02
N ALA A 50 -12.80 3.90 5.08
CA ALA A 50 -12.07 3.80 6.33
C ALA A 50 -12.04 5.16 7.06
N GLY A 51 -12.50 5.20 8.31
CA GLY A 51 -12.61 6.44 9.10
C GLY A 51 -13.74 7.40 8.70
N LEU A 52 -14.43 7.16 7.58
CA LEU A 52 -15.55 8.00 7.11
C LEU A 52 -16.92 7.50 7.56
N ARG A 53 -17.04 6.24 7.99
CA ARG A 53 -18.30 5.65 8.51
C ARG A 53 -18.60 6.14 9.92
N THR A 54 -18.98 7.40 10.05
CA THR A 54 -19.35 8.01 11.32
C THR A 54 -20.54 8.95 11.17
N THR A 55 -21.39 9.01 12.19
CA THR A 55 -22.52 9.93 12.28
C THR A 55 -22.13 11.30 12.85
N ALA A 56 -20.83 11.50 13.12
CA ALA A 56 -20.28 12.73 13.67
C ALA A 56 -20.46 13.91 12.70
N THR A 57 -20.96 15.02 13.24
CA THR A 57 -21.26 16.23 12.45
C THR A 57 -20.59 17.45 13.06
N TYR A 58 -20.19 18.39 12.23
CA TYR A 58 -19.71 19.69 12.68
C TYR A 58 -20.89 20.57 13.11
N VAL A 59 -20.80 21.20 14.30
CA VAL A 59 -21.83 22.10 14.84
C VAL A 59 -21.18 23.43 15.20
N GLY A 60 -21.24 24.40 14.27
CA GLY A 60 -20.64 25.73 14.45
C GLY A 60 -21.60 26.80 14.96
N ASN A 61 -22.91 26.59 14.83
CA ASN A 61 -23.92 27.57 15.24
C ASN A 61 -24.04 27.60 16.77
N TYR A 62 -24.01 28.80 17.34
CA TYR A 62 -24.13 29.04 18.78
C TYR A 62 -25.47 28.56 19.34
N LYS A 63 -26.58 28.81 18.64
CA LYS A 63 -27.93 28.48 19.13
C LYS A 63 -28.35 27.04 18.83
N SER A 64 -27.47 26.24 18.24
CA SER A 64 -27.78 24.85 17.89
C SER A 64 -27.64 23.95 19.11
N TYR A 65 -28.50 22.94 19.19
CA TYR A 65 -28.30 21.81 20.09
C TYR A 65 -26.91 21.20 19.86
N ARG A 66 -26.21 20.87 20.97
CA ARG A 66 -24.85 20.28 21.00
C ARG A 66 -23.73 21.21 20.49
N THR A 67 -23.90 22.52 20.65
CA THR A 67 -22.85 23.49 20.29
C THR A 67 -21.64 23.38 21.23
N GLY A 68 -20.44 23.50 20.66
CA GLY A 68 -19.18 23.60 21.42
C GLY A 68 -18.66 25.02 21.57
N ARG A 69 -19.44 26.03 21.13
CA ARG A 69 -19.02 27.43 21.17
C ARG A 69 -18.99 27.94 22.62
N HIS A 70 -17.93 28.67 22.97
CA HIS A 70 -17.67 29.21 24.32
C HIS A 70 -17.50 28.14 25.42
N MET A 71 -17.28 26.88 25.06
CA MET A 71 -17.07 25.77 26.00
C MET A 71 -15.58 25.42 26.18
N GLY A 72 -14.65 26.22 25.64
CA GLY A 72 -13.21 25.97 25.72
C GLY A 72 -12.72 24.75 24.92
N ILE A 73 -13.58 24.15 24.08
CA ILE A 73 -13.26 22.97 23.27
C ILE A 73 -13.17 23.32 21.78
N ALA A 74 -12.30 22.63 21.05
CA ALA A 74 -12.23 22.75 19.60
C ALA A 74 -13.53 22.25 18.93
N ILE A 75 -14.10 23.07 18.04
CA ILE A 75 -15.31 22.75 17.26
C ILE A 75 -14.91 21.85 16.09
N ARG A 76 -15.18 20.55 16.23
CA ARG A 76 -14.88 19.50 15.26
C ARG A 76 -16.03 18.49 15.19
N PRO A 77 -16.16 17.70 14.11
CA PRO A 77 -17.10 16.59 14.07
C PRO A 77 -16.87 15.58 15.21
N ARG A 78 -17.81 15.51 16.14
CA ARG A 78 -17.76 14.66 17.34
C ARG A 78 -18.91 13.66 17.38
N GLU A 79 -18.73 12.61 18.18
CA GLU A 79 -19.78 11.65 18.49
C GLU A 79 -20.98 12.30 19.18
N LYS A 80 -22.15 11.76 18.86
CA LYS A 80 -23.43 12.18 19.43
C LYS A 80 -23.80 11.21 20.55
N LEU A 81 -23.39 11.52 21.79
CA LEU A 81 -23.77 10.74 22.99
C LEU A 81 -25.22 11.03 23.47
N GLY A 82 -25.71 10.30 24.47
CA GLY A 82 -27.00 10.61 25.11
C GLY A 82 -27.00 11.99 25.78
N GLY A 83 -28.19 12.59 25.94
CA GLY A 83 -28.36 13.85 26.71
C GLY A 83 -27.65 15.08 26.12
N GLY A 84 -27.23 15.05 24.85
CA GLY A 84 -26.63 16.20 24.17
C GLY A 84 -25.11 16.32 24.35
N ALA A 85 -24.49 15.45 25.16
CA ALA A 85 -23.04 15.41 25.37
C ALA A 85 -22.28 15.12 24.07
N MET A 86 -21.12 15.75 23.88
CA MET A 86 -20.24 15.48 22.75
C MET A 86 -19.13 14.52 23.17
N GLY A 87 -18.93 13.45 22.41
CA GLY A 87 -17.86 12.49 22.65
C GLY A 87 -16.55 12.84 21.95
N TYR A 88 -15.79 11.81 21.60
CA TYR A 88 -14.52 11.95 20.89
C TYR A 88 -14.69 12.52 19.48
N VAL A 89 -13.63 13.13 18.96
CA VAL A 89 -13.56 13.62 17.58
C VAL A 89 -13.42 12.42 16.66
N ARG A 90 -14.33 12.29 15.69
CA ARG A 90 -14.33 11.16 14.75
C ARG A 90 -13.81 11.52 13.36
N ARG A 91 -13.84 12.80 12.99
CA ARG A 91 -13.34 13.28 11.70
C ARG A 91 -12.63 14.61 11.86
N ILE A 92 -11.48 14.75 11.21
CA ILE A 92 -10.74 16.01 11.09
C ILE A 92 -10.81 16.42 9.62
N PRO A 93 -11.65 17.41 9.25
CA PRO A 93 -11.85 17.79 7.86
C PRO A 93 -10.57 18.25 7.14
N SER A 94 -9.59 18.76 7.88
CA SER A 94 -8.31 19.23 7.35
C SER A 94 -7.27 18.13 7.14
N SER A 95 -7.55 16.90 7.57
CA SER A 95 -6.61 15.77 7.51
C SER A 95 -6.92 14.82 6.35
N VAL A 96 -7.98 15.09 5.58
CA VAL A 96 -8.46 14.28 4.45
C VAL A 96 -8.27 15.06 3.16
#